data_AF-A0A1G0CXN7-F1
#
_entry.id   AF-A0A1G0CXN7-F1
#
_cell.length_a   1.000
_cell.length_b   1.000
_cell.length_c   1.000
_cell.angle_alpha   90.00
_cell.angle_beta   90.00
_cell.angle_gamma   90.00
#
_symmetry.space_group_name_H-M   'P 1'
#
loop_
_entity.id
_entity.type
_entity.pdbx_description
1 polymer ?
#
loop_
_entity_poly.entity_id
_entity_poly.type
_entity_poly.pdbx_seq_one_letter_code
_entity_poly.pdbx_strand_id
1 'polypeptide(L)'
;MNRKQKIALWVGMANLIVILLFPPFDSFSFTDTKALIFAGFKFVFFRGGNEVINSDVLFLEIVVLLVNVGVAWLLLSDTRHPFGTRRHLHYQNAILLMVAANLTVILLFPPFEYFYAITSALLPTFQGFYFIFLAGPMLTIVTPILYLEVMFVLFNGAVLWLLFRKDKTPELSPQEAMQLMRELSGKRQK
;
A
#
# COMPACT_ATOMS: atom_id res chain seq x y z
N MET A 1 12.78 9.09 17.68
CA MET A 1 12.35 8.54 16.38
C MET A 1 13.56 8.12 15.57
N ASN A 2 13.68 6.82 15.25
CA ASN A 2 14.82 6.28 14.50
C ASN A 2 14.79 6.79 13.04
N ARG A 3 15.95 6.84 12.35
CA ARG A 3 16.07 7.19 10.92
C ARG A 3 15.11 6.37 10.05
N LYS A 4 14.91 5.10 10.40
CA LYS A 4 13.95 4.20 9.71
C LYS A 4 12.49 4.64 9.87
N GLN A 5 12.09 5.00 11.09
CA GLN A 5 10.75 5.57 11.34
C GLN A 5 10.54 6.91 10.63
N LYS A 6 11.59 7.75 10.56
CA LYS A 6 11.56 8.99 9.76
C LYS A 6 11.31 8.69 8.28
N ILE A 7 11.98 7.69 7.72
CA ILE A 7 11.78 7.28 6.32
C ILE A 7 10.34 6.81 6.10
N ALA A 8 9.80 5.95 6.97
CA ALA A 8 8.42 5.47 6.86
C ALA A 8 7.41 6.62 6.92
N LEU A 9 7.62 7.62 7.79
CA LEU A 9 6.77 8.81 7.84
C LEU A 9 6.92 9.69 6.60
N TRP A 10 8.12 9.86 6.05
CA TRP A 10 8.32 10.60 4.81
C TRP A 10 7.65 9.92 3.61
N VAL A 11 7.75 8.59 3.52
CA VAL A 11 7.05 7.80 2.49
C VAL A 11 5.53 7.89 2.67
N GLY A 12 5.05 7.84 3.92
CA GLY A 12 3.65 8.06 4.25
C GLY A 12 3.15 9.44 3.85
N MET A 13 3.91 10.49 4.18
CA MET A 13 3.61 11.87 3.82
C MET A 13 3.55 12.05 2.30
N ALA A 14 4.51 11.48 1.56
CA ALA A 14 4.51 11.52 0.10
C ALA A 14 3.26 10.85 -0.49
N ASN A 15 2.87 9.68 0.03
CA ASN A 15 1.63 9.02 -0.39
C ASN A 15 0.39 9.84 -0.08
N LEU A 16 0.34 10.48 1.10
CA LEU A 16 -0.78 11.35 1.46
C LEU A 16 -0.89 12.51 0.46
N ILE A 17 0.24 13.12 0.09
CA ILE A 17 0.26 14.18 -0.93
C ILE A 17 -0.25 13.66 -2.27
N VAL A 18 0.12 12.44 -2.68
CA VAL A 18 -0.37 11.83 -3.93
C VAL A 18 -1.89 11.62 -3.87
N ILE A 19 -2.42 11.04 -2.80
CA ILE A 19 -3.87 10.84 -2.61
C ILE A 19 -4.62 12.17 -2.65
N LEU A 20 -4.07 13.22 -2.03
CA LEU A 20 -4.69 14.55 -2.02
C LEU A 20 -4.57 15.28 -3.36
N LEU A 21 -3.51 15.03 -4.13
CA LEU A 21 -3.32 15.59 -5.47
C LEU A 21 -4.14 14.85 -6.52
N PHE A 22 -4.38 13.56 -6.33
CA PHE A 22 -5.15 12.70 -7.22
C PHE A 22 -6.32 12.05 -6.49
N PRO A 23 -7.28 12.83 -5.95
CA PRO A 23 -8.38 12.24 -5.22
C PRO A 23 -9.31 11.45 -6.15
N PRO A 24 -10.05 10.48 -5.61
CA PRO A 24 -11.10 9.78 -6.33
C PRO A 24 -12.25 10.75 -6.65
N PHE A 25 -12.71 10.73 -7.89
CA PHE A 25 -13.86 11.52 -8.34
C PHE A 25 -15.00 10.60 -8.77
N ASP A 26 -16.22 11.04 -8.48
CA ASP A 26 -17.43 10.61 -9.16
C ASP A 26 -17.83 11.67 -10.19
N SER A 27 -18.51 11.26 -11.26
CA SER A 27 -19.08 12.13 -12.29
C SER A 27 -20.58 11.93 -12.37
N PHE A 28 -21.32 13.02 -12.61
CA PHE A 28 -22.74 12.90 -12.94
C PHE A 28 -22.92 12.25 -14.30
N SER A 29 -23.83 11.27 -14.38
CA SER A 29 -24.22 10.72 -15.66
C SER A 29 -24.84 11.78 -16.58
N PHE A 30 -24.49 11.72 -17.87
CA PHE A 30 -25.14 12.52 -18.92
C PHE A 30 -26.62 12.17 -19.12
N THR A 31 -27.05 10.97 -18.72
CA THR A 31 -28.41 10.46 -18.91
C THR A 31 -29.30 10.63 -17.70
N ASP A 32 -28.73 10.76 -16.49
CA ASP A 32 -29.48 10.97 -15.25
C ASP A 32 -28.65 11.82 -14.27
N THR A 33 -29.02 13.09 -14.09
CA THR A 33 -28.31 14.07 -13.24
C THR A 33 -28.30 13.74 -11.75
N LYS A 34 -28.92 12.64 -11.33
CA LYS A 34 -28.99 12.21 -9.92
C LYS A 34 -28.05 11.06 -9.56
N ALA A 35 -27.46 10.38 -10.54
CA ALA A 35 -26.57 9.24 -10.30
C ALA A 35 -25.09 9.65 -10.43
N LEU A 36 -24.34 9.45 -9.35
CA LEU A 36 -22.88 9.62 -9.30
C LEU A 36 -22.21 8.30 -9.70
N ILE A 37 -21.38 8.35 -10.74
CA ILE A 37 -20.63 7.20 -11.26
C ILE A 37 -19.15 7.44 -11.01
N PHE A 38 -18.46 6.45 -10.47
CA PHE A 38 -17.02 6.54 -10.22
C PHE A 38 -16.26 6.85 -11.51
N ALA A 39 -15.59 7.99 -11.54
CA ALA A 39 -14.87 8.54 -12.68
C ALA A 39 -13.33 8.34 -12.59
N GLY A 40 -12.86 7.70 -11.52
CA GLY A 40 -11.45 7.41 -11.29
C GLY A 40 -10.70 8.51 -10.54
N PHE A 41 -9.37 8.37 -10.50
CA PHE A 41 -8.47 9.30 -9.85
C PHE A 41 -8.01 10.36 -10.84
N LYS A 42 -8.23 11.64 -10.49
CA LYS A 42 -7.86 12.76 -11.36
C LYS A 42 -7.10 13.80 -10.57
N PHE A 43 -6.26 14.56 -11.25
CA PHE A 43 -5.54 15.64 -10.61
C PHE A 43 -6.53 16.69 -10.10
N VAL A 44 -6.42 17.08 -8.84
CA VAL A 44 -7.40 17.93 -8.14
C VAL A 44 -7.65 19.28 -8.84
N PHE A 45 -6.65 19.79 -9.55
CA PHE A 45 -6.74 21.05 -10.29
C PHE A 45 -7.29 20.91 -11.73
N PHE A 46 -7.48 19.69 -12.23
CA PHE A 46 -8.07 19.38 -13.54
C PHE A 46 -9.47 18.79 -13.41
N ARG A 47 -10.26 19.28 -12.45
CA ARG A 47 -11.64 18.84 -12.21
C ARG A 47 -12.58 19.31 -13.32
N GLY A 48 -13.37 18.40 -13.88
CA GLY A 48 -14.48 18.73 -14.76
C GLY A 48 -15.65 19.36 -13.99
N GLY A 49 -16.42 20.25 -14.63
CA GLY A 49 -17.54 20.95 -13.96
C GLY A 49 -18.62 20.03 -13.37
N ASN A 50 -18.66 18.76 -13.80
CA ASN A 50 -19.69 17.77 -13.43
C ASN A 50 -19.12 16.63 -12.57
N GLU A 51 -17.96 16.84 -11.95
CA GLU A 51 -17.28 15.84 -11.13
C GLU A 51 -17.35 16.25 -9.66
N VAL A 52 -17.42 15.30 -8.74
CA VAL A 52 -17.44 15.50 -7.28
C VAL A 52 -16.43 14.56 -6.66
N ILE A 53 -15.73 14.99 -5.62
CA ILE A 53 -14.78 14.11 -4.92
C ILE A 53 -15.59 13.02 -4.22
N ASN A 54 -15.25 11.76 -4.50
CA ASN A 54 -15.79 10.62 -3.79
C ASN A 54 -15.16 10.59 -2.39
N SER A 55 -15.87 11.19 -1.43
CA SER A 55 -15.35 11.38 -0.07
C SER A 55 -15.18 10.06 0.68
N ASP A 56 -15.98 9.04 0.33
CA ASP A 56 -15.92 7.73 0.96
C ASP A 56 -14.65 6.96 0.55
N VAL A 57 -14.34 6.95 -0.75
CA VAL A 57 -13.09 6.36 -1.27
C VAL A 57 -11.88 7.15 -0.75
N LEU A 58 -11.93 8.48 -0.80
CA LEU A 58 -10.83 9.33 -0.33
C LEU A 58 -10.55 9.10 1.17
N PHE A 59 -11.61 9.06 1.99
CA PHE A 59 -11.49 8.77 3.41
C PHE A 59 -10.82 7.41 3.65
N LEU A 60 -11.25 6.39 2.92
CA LEU A 60 -10.72 5.04 3.06
C LEU A 60 -9.23 4.96 2.67
N GLU A 61 -8.83 5.60 1.57
CA GLU A 61 -7.42 5.68 1.16
C GLU A 61 -6.53 6.32 2.23
N ILE A 62 -7.02 7.41 2.83
CA ILE A 62 -6.32 8.09 3.92
C ILE A 62 -6.21 7.17 5.15
N VAL A 63 -7.31 6.51 5.54
CA VAL A 63 -7.30 5.60 6.70
C VAL A 63 -6.36 4.42 6.48
N VAL A 64 -6.43 3.76 5.32
CA VAL A 64 -5.54 2.63 4.97
C VAL A 64 -4.09 3.08 4.97
N LEU A 65 -3.78 4.24 4.38
CA LEU A 65 -2.44 4.82 4.42
C LEU A 65 -1.98 5.06 5.87
N LEU A 66 -2.80 5.69 6.70
CA LEU A 66 -2.44 6.01 8.09
C LEU A 66 -2.21 4.74 8.91
N VAL A 67 -3.04 3.72 8.74
CA VAL A 67 -2.83 2.40 9.36
C VAL A 67 -1.52 1.80 8.90
N ASN A 68 -1.22 1.83 7.60
CA ASN A 68 0.00 1.29 7.03
C ASN A 68 1.26 2.00 7.55
N VAL A 69 1.21 3.34 7.60
CA VAL A 69 2.29 4.15 8.16
C VAL A 69 2.44 3.90 9.66
N GLY A 70 1.34 3.77 10.40
CA GLY A 70 1.34 3.46 11.84
C GLY A 70 1.95 2.09 12.14
N VAL A 71 1.56 1.05 11.41
CA VAL A 71 2.11 -0.30 11.53
C VAL A 71 3.60 -0.31 11.16
N ALA A 72 3.98 0.30 10.03
CA ALA A 72 5.38 0.40 9.65
C ALA A 72 6.20 1.18 10.70
N TRP A 73 5.64 2.25 11.25
CA TRP A 73 6.29 3.05 12.29
C TRP A 73 6.47 2.27 13.60
N LEU A 74 5.50 1.43 13.99
CA LEU A 74 5.61 0.53 15.14
C LEU A 74 6.61 -0.59 14.90
N LEU A 75 6.59 -1.23 13.73
CA LEU A 75 7.53 -2.30 13.36
C LEU A 75 8.98 -1.80 13.25
N LEU A 76 9.16 -0.53 12.86
CA LEU A 76 10.46 0.13 12.79
C LEU A 76 10.84 0.83 14.10
N SER A 77 9.96 0.79 15.11
CA SER A 77 10.30 1.28 16.44
C SER A 77 11.42 0.41 17.00
N ASP A 78 12.52 1.06 17.36
CA ASP A 78 13.69 0.40 17.91
C ASP A 78 13.37 0.04 19.35
N THR A 79 12.58 -1.02 19.54
CA THR A 79 12.36 -1.58 20.86
C THR A 79 13.69 -2.13 21.30
N ARG A 80 14.45 -1.34 22.07
CA ARG A 80 15.57 -1.85 22.85
C ARG A 80 14.99 -3.01 23.66
N HIS A 81 15.18 -4.24 23.19
CA HIS A 81 14.77 -5.42 23.93
C HIS A 81 15.62 -5.48 25.19
N PRO A 82 15.07 -5.28 26.40
CA PRO A 82 15.69 -5.87 27.55
C PRO A 82 15.44 -7.38 27.40
N PHE A 83 16.49 -8.21 27.54
CA PHE A 83 16.44 -9.67 27.46
C PHE A 83 16.42 -10.30 26.05
N GLY A 84 17.63 -10.55 25.55
CA GLY A 84 18.11 -11.94 25.40
C GLY A 84 17.55 -12.83 24.30
N THR A 85 16.58 -12.40 23.50
CA THR A 85 16.17 -13.15 22.31
C THR A 85 16.42 -12.33 21.06
N ARG A 86 17.48 -12.68 20.31
CA ARG A 86 17.71 -12.20 18.94
C ARG A 86 16.59 -12.72 18.04
N ARG A 87 15.39 -12.15 18.13
CA ARG A 87 14.36 -12.36 17.13
C ARG A 87 14.69 -11.46 15.95
N HIS A 88 15.64 -11.90 15.15
CA HIS A 88 16.00 -11.31 13.86
C HIS A 88 14.85 -11.56 12.87
N LEU A 89 13.66 -11.02 13.15
CA LEU A 89 12.62 -10.87 12.14
C LEU A 89 13.23 -9.95 11.08
N HIS A 90 13.71 -10.57 10.00
CA HIS A 90 14.21 -9.85 8.84
C HIS A 90 13.13 -8.84 8.46
N TYR A 91 13.48 -7.55 8.38
CA TYR A 91 12.54 -6.48 8.02
C TYR A 91 11.76 -6.80 6.73
N GLN A 92 12.38 -7.55 5.82
CA GLN A 92 11.73 -8.14 4.64
C GLN A 92 10.52 -9.02 4.99
N ASN A 93 10.62 -9.90 5.99
CA ASN A 93 9.53 -10.76 6.43
C ASN A 93 8.40 -9.91 7.05
N ALA A 94 8.74 -8.85 7.78
CA ALA A 94 7.75 -7.92 8.32
C ALA A 94 6.99 -7.18 7.21
N ILE A 95 7.70 -6.74 6.16
CA ILE A 95 7.10 -6.11 4.98
C ILE A 95 6.21 -7.11 4.23
N LEU A 96 6.66 -8.34 4.04
CA LEU A 96 5.84 -9.39 3.40
C LEU A 96 4.58 -9.70 4.21
N LEU A 97 4.68 -9.76 5.54
CA LEU A 97 3.53 -9.96 6.42
C LEU A 97 2.56 -8.77 6.34
N MET A 98 3.06 -7.54 6.27
CA MET A 98 2.25 -6.34 6.06
C MET A 98 1.52 -6.37 4.71
N VAL A 99 2.21 -6.75 3.63
CA VAL A 99 1.60 -6.91 2.29
C VAL A 99 0.51 -7.98 2.32
N ALA A 100 0.79 -9.14 2.94
CA ALA A 100 -0.17 -10.22 3.07
C ALA A 100 -1.43 -9.78 3.85
N ALA A 101 -1.24 -9.05 4.95
CA ALA A 101 -2.35 -8.49 5.72
C ALA A 101 -3.19 -7.49 4.90
N ASN A 102 -2.54 -6.58 4.16
CA ASN A 102 -3.24 -5.62 3.29
C ASN A 102 -4.04 -6.32 2.19
N LEU A 103 -3.44 -7.29 1.50
CA LEU A 103 -4.15 -8.09 0.50
C LEU A 103 -5.33 -8.84 1.11
N THR A 104 -5.18 -9.35 2.34
CA THR A 104 -6.27 -10.02 3.05
C THR A 104 -7.43 -9.06 3.30
N VAL A 105 -7.16 -7.84 3.76
CA VAL A 105 -8.19 -6.81 3.97
C VAL A 105 -8.88 -6.44 2.66
N ILE A 106 -8.12 -6.15 1.59
CA ILE A 106 -8.68 -5.81 0.27
C ILE A 106 -9.57 -6.93 -0.27
N LEU A 107 -9.15 -8.19 -0.12
CA LEU A 107 -9.94 -9.34 -0.58
C LEU A 107 -11.16 -9.63 0.30
N LEU A 108 -11.08 -9.33 1.60
CA LEU A 108 -12.21 -9.46 2.51
C LEU A 108 -13.21 -8.31 2.36
N PHE A 109 -12.76 -7.14 1.94
CA PHE A 109 -13.57 -5.95 1.76
C PHE A 109 -13.37 -5.38 0.35
N PRO A 110 -13.81 -6.09 -0.71
CA PRO A 110 -13.65 -5.59 -2.06
C PRO A 110 -14.59 -4.41 -2.33
N PRO A 111 -14.26 -3.56 -3.33
CA PRO A 111 -15.13 -2.47 -3.77
C PRO A 111 -16.37 -3.04 -4.46
N PHE A 112 -17.56 -2.56 -4.09
CA PHE A 112 -18.83 -2.98 -4.66
C PHE A 112 -19.59 -1.84 -5.35
N GLU A 113 -20.37 -2.20 -6.35
CA GLU A 113 -21.36 -1.36 -7.03
C GLU A 113 -22.71 -2.11 -7.11
N TYR A 114 -23.82 -1.38 -7.26
CA TYR A 114 -25.11 -2.03 -7.55
C TYR A 114 -25.20 -2.48 -9.00
N PHE A 115 -25.69 -3.70 -9.21
CA PHE A 115 -26.07 -4.22 -10.52
C PHE A 115 -27.56 -4.59 -10.53
N TYR A 116 -28.36 -3.88 -11.34
CA TYR A 116 -29.77 -4.21 -11.57
C TYR A 116 -30.04 -4.32 -13.07
N ALA A 117 -30.39 -5.53 -13.52
CA ALA A 117 -30.67 -5.83 -14.93
C ALA A 117 -32.16 -6.07 -15.17
N ILE A 118 -33.04 -5.15 -14.76
CA ILE A 118 -34.48 -5.26 -15.13
C ILE A 118 -35.03 -3.86 -15.37
N THR A 119 -35.00 -3.45 -16.65
CA THR A 119 -35.76 -2.37 -17.27
C THR A 119 -35.62 -0.95 -16.69
N SER A 120 -35.00 -0.07 -17.49
CA SER A 120 -34.90 1.40 -17.34
C SER A 120 -33.72 1.91 -16.52
N ALA A 121 -32.55 1.88 -17.16
CA ALA A 121 -31.41 2.77 -16.97
C ALA A 121 -31.12 3.25 -15.53
N LEU A 122 -30.52 2.38 -14.72
CA LEU A 122 -29.66 2.82 -13.62
C LEU A 122 -28.22 2.42 -13.96
N LEU A 123 -27.35 3.41 -13.99
CA LEU A 123 -25.93 3.24 -14.28
C LEU A 123 -25.21 2.64 -13.06
N PRO A 124 -24.09 1.92 -13.27
CA PRO A 124 -23.31 1.37 -12.16
C PRO A 124 -22.97 2.49 -11.17
N THR A 125 -23.42 2.35 -9.92
CA THR A 125 -23.15 3.31 -8.85
C THR A 125 -22.28 2.63 -7.80
N PHE A 126 -21.11 3.20 -7.57
CA PHE A 126 -20.20 2.72 -6.54
C PHE A 126 -20.87 2.84 -5.16
N GLN A 127 -20.85 1.77 -4.38
CA GLN A 127 -21.49 1.69 -3.07
C GLN A 127 -20.49 1.71 -1.91
N GLY A 128 -19.22 1.41 -2.16
CA GLY A 128 -18.20 1.31 -1.12
C GLY A 128 -17.69 -0.11 -0.95
N PHE A 129 -17.05 -0.36 0.19
CA PHE A 129 -16.38 -1.61 0.50
C PHE A 129 -17.17 -2.36 1.55
N TYR A 130 -17.56 -3.59 1.24
CA TYR A 130 -18.34 -4.43 2.14
C TYR A 130 -17.60 -5.72 2.39
N PHE A 131 -17.83 -6.32 3.55
CA PHE A 131 -17.30 -7.63 3.81
C PHE A 131 -17.88 -8.64 2.82
N ILE A 132 -17.02 -9.36 2.09
CA ILE A 132 -17.39 -10.17 0.93
C ILE A 132 -18.46 -11.24 1.26
N PHE A 133 -18.44 -11.78 2.47
CA PHE A 133 -19.40 -12.81 2.91
C PHE A 133 -20.73 -12.23 3.43
N LEU A 134 -20.82 -10.91 3.61
CA LEU A 134 -22.04 -10.20 3.99
C LEU A 134 -22.58 -9.32 2.85
N ALA A 135 -21.97 -9.38 1.66
CA ALA A 135 -22.41 -8.61 0.51
C ALA A 135 -23.79 -9.08 0.02
N GLY A 136 -24.72 -8.13 -0.15
CA GLY A 136 -26.05 -8.42 -0.67
C GLY A 136 -26.01 -8.92 -2.12
N PRO A 137 -27.05 -9.66 -2.57
CA PRO A 137 -27.06 -10.31 -3.88
C PRO A 137 -27.06 -9.35 -5.09
N MET A 138 -27.24 -8.05 -4.84
CA MET A 138 -27.29 -7.01 -5.87
C MET A 138 -26.01 -6.20 -5.95
N LEU A 139 -25.00 -6.56 -5.15
CA LEU A 139 -23.68 -5.94 -5.17
C LEU A 139 -22.75 -6.75 -6.08
N THR A 140 -22.06 -6.05 -6.98
CA THR A 140 -21.04 -6.60 -7.87
C THR A 140 -19.70 -5.97 -7.56
N ILE A 141 -18.62 -6.75 -7.60
CA ILE A 141 -17.28 -6.24 -7.32
C ILE A 141 -16.81 -5.32 -8.46
N VAL A 142 -16.41 -4.10 -8.13
CA VAL A 142 -15.80 -3.16 -9.07
C VAL A 142 -14.35 -3.58 -9.33
N THR A 143 -14.20 -4.53 -10.25
CA THR A 143 -12.92 -5.17 -10.55
C THR A 143 -11.80 -4.18 -10.89
N PRO A 144 -12.05 -3.07 -11.64
CA PRO A 144 -11.03 -2.07 -11.90
C PRO A 144 -10.44 -1.43 -10.64
N ILE A 145 -11.29 -1.09 -9.65
CA ILE A 145 -10.85 -0.50 -8.38
C ILE A 145 -10.07 -1.55 -7.58
N LEU A 146 -10.58 -2.79 -7.50
CA LEU A 146 -9.91 -3.88 -6.82
C LEU A 146 -8.50 -4.13 -7.39
N TYR A 147 -8.35 -4.11 -8.71
CA TYR A 147 -7.05 -4.25 -9.35
C TYR A 147 -6.10 -3.11 -9.02
N LEU A 148 -6.57 -1.86 -9.04
CA LEU A 148 -5.76 -0.71 -8.65
C LEU A 148 -5.24 -0.86 -7.21
N GLU A 149 -6.10 -1.21 -6.26
CA GLU A 149 -5.72 -1.41 -4.86
C GLU A 149 -4.67 -2.50 -4.68
N VAL A 150 -4.89 -3.66 -5.31
CA VAL A 150 -3.93 -4.77 -5.29
C VAL A 150 -2.60 -4.35 -5.90
N MET A 151 -2.61 -3.66 -7.06
CA MET A 151 -1.40 -3.17 -7.72
C MET A 151 -0.63 -2.18 -6.84
N PHE A 152 -1.32 -1.24 -6.19
CA PHE A 152 -0.69 -0.28 -5.28
C PHE A 152 -0.03 -0.97 -4.08
N VAL A 153 -0.73 -1.91 -3.43
CA VAL A 153 -0.17 -2.66 -2.29
C VAL A 153 1.05 -3.49 -2.71
N LEU A 154 0.97 -4.18 -3.84
CA LEU A 154 2.09 -4.97 -4.36
C LEU A 154 3.28 -4.09 -4.74
N PHE A 155 3.04 -2.97 -5.42
CA PHE A 155 4.09 -2.03 -5.81
C PHE A 155 4.78 -1.43 -4.58
N ASN A 156 4.02 -0.89 -3.63
CA ASN A 156 4.55 -0.32 -2.38
C ASN A 156 5.29 -1.36 -1.56
N GLY A 157 4.73 -2.56 -1.45
CA GLY A 157 5.35 -3.71 -0.81
C GLY A 157 6.69 -4.07 -1.44
N ALA A 158 6.74 -4.15 -2.78
CA ALA A 158 7.96 -4.46 -3.52
C ALA A 158 9.03 -3.39 -3.34
N VAL A 159 8.67 -2.10 -3.44
CA VAL A 159 9.60 -0.98 -3.21
C VAL A 159 10.18 -1.03 -1.80
N LEU A 160 9.34 -1.17 -0.77
CA LEU A 160 9.81 -1.30 0.61
C LEU A 160 10.70 -2.54 0.78
N TRP A 161 10.28 -3.68 0.24
CA TRP A 161 11.03 -4.92 0.34
C TRP A 161 12.42 -4.83 -0.32
N LEU A 162 12.53 -4.11 -1.44
CA LEU A 162 13.80 -3.80 -2.10
C LEU A 162 14.65 -2.81 -1.31
N LEU A 163 14.05 -1.75 -0.75
CA LEU A 163 14.77 -0.77 0.07
C LEU A 163 15.39 -1.37 1.34
N PHE A 164 14.72 -2.38 1.91
CA PHE A 164 15.21 -3.11 3.08
C PHE A 164 15.91 -4.42 2.72
N ARG A 165 16.24 -4.62 1.43
CA ARG A 165 17.08 -5.74 1.00
C ARG A 165 18.44 -5.59 1.66
N LYS A 166 18.73 -6.51 2.58
CA LYS A 166 20.06 -6.61 3.18
C LYS A 166 21.00 -7.03 2.06
N ASP A 167 21.96 -6.18 1.71
CA ASP A 167 23.06 -6.59 0.85
C ASP A 167 23.74 -7.77 1.54
N LYS A 168 23.86 -8.88 0.80
CA LYS A 168 24.77 -9.96 1.17
C LYS A 168 26.18 -9.46 0.93
N THR A 169 26.63 -8.43 1.64
CA THR A 169 28.05 -8.32 1.90
C THR A 169 28.40 -9.60 2.65
N PRO A 170 29.26 -10.47 2.08
CA PRO A 170 29.77 -11.58 2.84
C PRO A 170 30.43 -10.95 4.05
N GLU A 171 29.86 -11.15 5.24
CA GLU A 171 30.62 -10.98 6.46
C GLU A 171 31.71 -12.04 6.36
N LEU A 172 32.87 -11.63 5.81
CA LEU A 172 34.07 -12.44 5.77
C LEU A 172 34.23 -12.98 7.19
N SER A 173 34.18 -14.31 7.32
CA SER A 173 34.50 -14.96 8.58
C SER A 173 35.82 -14.38 9.08
N PRO A 174 36.03 -14.18 10.40
CA PRO A 174 37.31 -13.72 10.93
C PRO A 174 38.50 -14.52 10.37
N GLN A 175 38.28 -15.80 10.02
CA GLN A 175 39.26 -16.65 9.35
C GLN A 175 39.48 -16.29 7.88
N GLU A 176 38.42 -16.00 7.12
CA GLU A 176 38.51 -15.58 5.71
C GLU A 176 39.12 -14.19 5.59
N ALA A 177 38.76 -13.25 6.46
CA ALA A 177 39.39 -11.92 6.52
C ALA A 177 40.90 -12.02 6.85
N MET A 178 41.27 -12.93 7.75
CA MET A 178 42.67 -13.18 8.10
C MET A 178 43.45 -13.87 6.97
N GLN A 179 42.82 -14.77 6.21
CA GLN A 179 43.40 -15.37 5.00
C GLN A 179 43.61 -14.32 3.90
N LEU A 180 42.63 -13.45 3.67
CA LEU A 180 42.69 -12.39 2.66
C LEU A 180 43.77 -11.35 3.00
N MET A 181 43.93 -10.99 4.29
CA MET A 181 45.05 -10.17 4.74
C MET A 181 46.41 -10.87 4.56
N ARG A 182 46.48 -12.19 4.76
CA ARG A 182 47.71 -12.97 4.60
C ARG A 182 48.12 -13.06 3.12
N GLU A 183 47.17 -13.24 2.20
CA GLU A 183 47.43 -13.20 0.75
C GLU A 183 47.89 -11.81 0.28
N LEU A 184 47.25 -10.74 0.75
CA LEU A 184 47.62 -9.37 0.39
C LEU A 184 49.00 -8.97 0.94
N SER A 185 49.35 -9.45 2.14
CA SER A 185 50.67 -9.24 2.75
C SER A 185 51.77 -10.03 2.02
N GLY A 186 51.49 -11.28 1.65
CA GLY A 186 52.44 -12.14 0.91
C GLY A 186 52.74 -11.64 -0.51
N LYS A 187 51.78 -10.94 -1.15
CA LYS A 187 51.98 -10.34 -2.49
C LYS A 187 52.83 -9.07 -2.49
N ARG A 188 53.10 -8.46 -1.33
CA ARG A 188 53.85 -7.19 -1.23
C ARG A 188 55.36 -7.38 -1.03
N GLN A 189 55.84 -8.63 -0.97
CA GLN A 189 57.24 -9.00 -0.75
C GLN A 189 57.95 -9.65 -1.96
N LYS A 190 57.38 -9.53 -3.16
CA LYS A 190 58.10 -9.74 -4.43
C LYS A 190 58.12 -8.44 -5.22
#